data_AF-A0AAT9HRW0-F1
#
_entry.id   AF-A0AAT9HRW0-F1
#
_cell.length_a   1.000
_cell.length_b   1.000
_cell.length_c   1.000
_cell.angle_alpha   90.00
_cell.angle_beta   90.00
_cell.angle_gamma   90.00
#
_symmetry.space_group_name_H-M   'P 1'
#
loop_
_entity.id
_entity.type
_entity.pdbx_description
1 polymer ?
#
loop_
_entity_poly.entity_id
_entity_poly.type
_entity_poly.pdbx_seq_one_letter_code
_entity_poly.pdbx_strand_id
1 'polypeptide(L)' 'MHVSAELAGEDLLDALRATPATEYLVVEDTGEIYGVLSAADVERAFVKAMARPS' A
#
# COMPACT_ATOMS: atom_id res chain seq x y z
N MET A 1 -6.97 9.92 1.91
CA MET A 1 -5.54 9.80 1.55
C MET A 1 -5.45 9.02 0.25
N HIS A 2 -4.48 9.29 -0.62
CA HIS A 2 -4.22 8.49 -1.82
C HIS A 2 -2.77 8.02 -1.86
N VAL A 3 -2.50 6.94 -2.60
CA VAL A 3 -1.16 6.39 -2.87
C VAL A 3 -1.09 6.09 -4.37
N SER A 4 0.09 6.27 -4.97
CA SER A 4 0.29 5.89 -6.38
C SER A 4 0.29 4.38 -6.57
N ALA A 5 -0.31 3.91 -7.65
CA ALA A 5 -0.30 2.51 -8.09
C ALA A 5 1.11 1.98 -8.41
N GLU A 6 2.07 2.87 -8.65
CA GLU A 6 3.46 2.49 -8.94
C GLU A 6 4.29 2.21 -7.67
N LEU A 7 3.80 2.60 -6.48
CA LEU A 7 4.52 2.36 -5.23
C LEU A 7 4.54 0.88 -4.87
N ALA A 8 5.72 0.38 -4.52
CA ALA A 8 5.93 -1.00 -4.14
C ALA A 8 6.92 -1.14 -2.98
N GLY A 9 6.89 -2.28 -2.31
CA GLY A 9 7.87 -2.62 -1.28
C GLY A 9 7.95 -1.57 -0.17
N GLU A 10 9.17 -1.09 0.08
CA GLU A 10 9.46 -0.13 1.15
C GLU A 10 8.87 1.26 0.87
N ASP A 11 8.92 1.74 -0.37
CA ASP A 11 8.36 3.05 -0.74
C ASP A 11 6.85 3.13 -0.48
N LEU A 12 6.14 2.02 -0.70
CA LEU A 12 4.74 1.90 -0.33
C LEU A 12 4.58 1.99 1.20
N LEU A 13 5.37 1.23 1.95
CA LEU A 13 5.27 1.22 3.41
C LEU A 13 5.56 2.60 4.02
N ASP A 14 6.53 3.33 3.48
CA ASP A 14 6.88 4.67 3.92
C ASP A 14 5.75 5.67 3.62
N ALA A 15 5.11 5.58 2.45
CA ALA A 15 3.95 6.40 2.13
C ALA A 15 2.77 6.17 3.10
N LEU A 16 2.48 4.91 3.42
CA LEU A 16 1.43 4.55 4.37
C LEU A 16 1.77 5.02 5.81
N ARG A 17 3.05 4.98 6.19
CA ARG A 17 3.52 5.46 7.52
C ARG A 17 3.49 6.97 7.63
N ALA A 18 3.82 7.69 6.56
CA ALA A 18 3.80 9.14 6.54
C ALA A 18 2.37 9.70 6.68
N THR A 19 1.38 8.97 6.17
CA THR A 19 -0.01 9.42 6.11
C THR A 19 -1.01 8.35 6.58
N PRO A 20 -0.99 7.98 7.87
CA PRO A 20 -1.74 6.82 8.35
C PRO A 20 -3.26 6.97 8.20
N ALA A 21 -3.87 5.98 7.55
CA ALA A 21 -5.30 5.81 7.37
C ALA A 21 -5.67 4.31 7.34
N THR A 22 -6.95 4.00 7.55
CA THR A 22 -7.49 2.62 7.44
C THR A 22 -7.51 2.14 5.99
N GLU A 23 -7.92 3.04 5.08
CA GLU A 23 -7.96 2.81 3.64
C GLU A 23 -7.34 3.97 2.85
N TYR A 24 -6.82 3.63 1.67
CA TYR A 24 -6.21 4.58 0.74
C TYR A 24 -6.80 4.39 -0.64
N LEU A 25 -7.07 5.51 -1.33
CA LEU A 25 -7.36 5.46 -2.75
C LEU A 25 -6.06 5.20 -3.51
N VAL A 26 -6.05 4.14 -4.30
CA VAL A 26 -4.95 3.89 -5.23
C VAL A 26 -5.25 4.67 -6.49
N VAL A 27 -4.31 5.51 -6.90
CA VAL A 27 -4.43 6.33 -8.10
C VAL A 27 -3.33 5.99 -9.09
N GLU A 28 -3.65 5.96 -10.37
CA GLU A 28 -2.64 5.90 -11.43
C GLU A 28 -1.99 7.28 -11.61
N ASP A 29 -0.90 7.36 -12.38
CA ASP A 29 -0.19 8.63 -12.59
C ASP A 29 -1.01 9.65 -13.38
N THR A 30 -2.07 9.20 -14.07
CA THR A 30 -3.09 10.03 -14.72
C THR A 30 -4.02 10.71 -13.72
N GLY A 31 -4.01 10.29 -12.44
CA GLY A 31 -4.93 10.71 -11.40
C GLY A 31 -6.23 9.91 -11.36
N GLU A 32 -6.40 8.91 -12.23
CA GLU A 32 -7.55 8.03 -12.22
C GLU A 32 -7.52 7.09 -11.02
N ILE A 33 -8.70 6.83 -10.43
CA ILE A 33 -8.81 5.92 -9.30
C ILE A 33 -8.73 4.48 -9.81
N TYR A 34 -7.65 3.80 -9.45
CA TYR A 34 -7.46 2.38 -9.71
C TYR A 34 -8.29 1.52 -8.74
N GLY A 35 -8.38 1.93 -7.47
CA GLY A 35 -9.13 1.19 -6.46
C GLY A 35 -8.85 1.65 -5.03
N VAL A 36 -9.03 0.72 -4.08
CA VAL A 36 -8.82 0.97 -2.65
C VAL A 36 -7.82 -0.04 -2.08
N LEU A 37 -6.87 0.46 -1.30
CA LEU A 37 -5.89 -0.33 -0.55
C LEU A 37 -6.21 -0.27 0.94
N SER A 38 -6.38 -1.44 1.58
CA SER A 38 -6.55 -1.57 3.03
C SER A 38 -5.19 -1.69 3.70
N ALA A 39 -4.90 -0.84 4.70
CA ALA A 39 -3.67 -0.93 5.48
C ALA A 39 -3.52 -2.30 6.16
N ALA A 40 -4.63 -2.83 6.69
CA ALA A 40 -4.64 -4.13 7.34
C ALA A 40 -4.29 -5.26 6.36
N ASP A 41 -4.65 -5.13 5.08
CA ASP A 41 -4.37 -6.15 4.07
C ASP A 41 -2.89 -6.12 3.66
N VAL A 42 -2.32 -4.93 3.54
CA VAL A 42 -0.88 -4.73 3.30
C VAL A 42 -0.06 -5.34 4.44
N GLU A 43 -0.42 -5.06 5.70
CA GLU A 43 0.29 -5.61 6.85
C GLU A 43 0.24 -7.14 6.89
N ARG A 44 -0.95 -7.73 6.66
CA ARG A 44 -1.10 -9.20 6.58
C ARG A 44 -0.27 -9.79 5.46
N ALA A 45 -0.26 -9.15 4.28
CA ALA A 45 0.54 -9.59 3.14
C ALA A 45 2.05 -9.51 3.44
N PHE A 46 2.49 -8.44 4.11
CA PHE A 46 3.88 -8.24 4.51
C PHE A 46 4.35 -9.30 5.50
N VAL A 47 3.59 -9.53 6.57
CA VAL A 47 3.91 -10.58 7.56
C VAL A 47 3.97 -11.96 6.90
N LYS A 48 3.03 -12.25 5.99
CA LYS A 48 3.03 -13.51 5.23
C LYS A 48 4.26 -13.66 4.34
N ALA A 49 4.75 -12.57 3.74
CA ALA A 49 5.96 -12.61 2.92
C ALA A 49 7.21 -12.87 3.76
N MET A 50 7.32 -12.25 4.94
CA MET A 50 8.46 -12.44 5.87
C MET A 50 8.50 -13.83 6.52
N ALA A 51 7.35 -14.50 6.63
CA ALA A 51 7.26 -15.84 7.23
C ALA A 51 7.60 -16.98 6.27
N ARG A 52 7.90 -16.71 4.99
CA ARG A 52 8.27 -17.75 4.02
C ARG A 52 9.76 -18.10 4.15
N PRO A 53 10.14 -19.37 4.42
CA PRO A 53 11.53 -19.80 4.29
C PRO A 53 11.95 -19.70 2.82
N SER A 54 13.19 -19.27 2.60
CA SER A 54 13.83 -19.11 1.29
C SER A 54 13.89 -20.41 0.49
#